data_AF-A0A3B0T276-F1
#
_entry.id   AF-A0A3B0T276-F1
#
_cell.length_a   1.000
_cell.length_b   1.000
_cell.length_c   1.000
_cell.angle_alpha   90.00
_cell.angle_beta   90.00
_cell.angle_gamma   90.00
#
_symmetry.space_group_name_H-M   'P 1'
#
loop_
_entity.id
_entity.type
_entity.pdbx_description
1 polymer ?
#
loop_
_entity_poly.entity_id
_entity_poly.type
_entity_poly.pdbx_seq_one_letter_code
_entity_poly.pdbx_strand_id
1 'polypeptide(L)'
;MPYRRTLVAKYASVLGLLVTIALVISACATVRPTVAEWQPAWEAITGAIPPLSTVGENPPRPVCDRVLAAVRTGQADLFPTPDIAIDDTVKDWVTIAEDAFFECPPDNDEIGSFSDAYAEMLRLEREVELVLVMDQPK
;
A
#
# COMPACT_ATOMS: atom_id res chain seq x y z
N MET A 1 48.84 38.53 -37.24
CA MET A 1 47.45 38.00 -37.17
C MET A 1 47.37 36.88 -38.20
N PRO A 2 47.00 35.61 -37.87
CA PRO A 2 45.79 35.20 -37.15
C PRO A 2 46.07 34.07 -36.11
N TYR A 3 45.05 33.28 -35.74
CA TYR A 3 45.01 32.13 -34.79
C TYR A 3 44.58 32.45 -33.36
N ARG A 4 43.32 32.87 -33.21
CA ARG A 4 42.63 32.88 -31.91
C ARG A 4 41.17 32.46 -32.06
N ARG A 5 40.89 31.25 -32.58
CA ARG A 5 39.53 30.68 -32.64
C ARG A 5 39.55 29.15 -32.67
N THR A 6 39.90 28.47 -31.58
CA THR A 6 39.68 27.00 -31.50
C THR A 6 39.58 26.40 -30.11
N LEU A 7 39.53 27.19 -29.02
CA LEU A 7 39.54 26.63 -27.66
C LEU A 7 38.20 26.67 -26.91
N VAL A 8 37.13 27.17 -27.51
CA VAL A 8 35.84 27.34 -26.79
C VAL A 8 34.90 26.14 -26.95
N ALA A 9 35.09 25.29 -27.95
CA ALA A 9 34.08 24.30 -28.34
C ALA A 9 34.09 22.99 -27.53
N LYS A 10 35.16 22.67 -26.78
CA LYS A 10 35.29 21.33 -26.15
C LYS A 10 34.80 21.23 -24.70
N TYR A 11 34.60 22.35 -24.00
CA TYR A 11 34.23 22.33 -22.58
C TYR A 11 32.75 22.62 -22.32
N ALA A 12 32.00 23.12 -23.31
CA ALA A 12 30.58 23.38 -23.17
C ALA A 12 29.72 22.09 -23.09
N SER A 13 30.19 20.98 -23.68
CA SER A 13 29.43 19.73 -23.72
C SER A 13 29.53 18.89 -22.44
N VAL A 14 30.55 19.09 -21.61
CA VAL A 14 30.77 18.25 -20.40
C VAL A 14 30.01 18.79 -19.19
N LEU A 15 29.88 20.12 -19.08
CA LEU A 15 29.17 20.77 -17.98
C LEU A 15 27.64 20.69 -18.08
N GLY A 16 27.08 20.55 -19.28
CA GLY A 16 25.64 20.37 -19.47
C GLY A 16 25.11 18.99 -19.08
N LEU A 17 25.97 17.96 -19.08
CA LEU A 17 25.57 16.58 -18.80
C LEU A 17 25.48 16.27 -17.29
N LEU A 18 26.25 16.99 -16.45
CA LEU A 18 26.25 16.76 -15.00
C LEU A 18 25.09 17.44 -14.27
N VAL A 19 24.55 18.54 -14.80
CA VAL A 19 23.44 19.28 -14.16
C VAL A 19 22.10 18.57 -14.37
N THR A 20 21.91 17.86 -15.48
CA THR A 20 20.68 17.10 -15.75
C THR A 20 20.58 15.81 -14.93
N ILE A 21 21.70 15.16 -14.59
CA ILE A 21 21.67 13.91 -13.81
C ILE A 21 21.30 14.19 -12.33
N ALA A 22 21.67 15.34 -11.78
CA ALA A 22 21.35 15.68 -10.38
C ALA A 22 19.87 16.03 -10.14
N LEU A 23 19.14 16.49 -11.17
CA LEU A 23 17.72 16.86 -11.04
C LEU A 23 16.73 15.70 -11.21
N VAL A 24 17.16 14.55 -11.76
CA VAL A 24 16.29 13.39 -12.00
C VAL A 24 16.20 12.46 -10.78
N ILE A 25 17.10 12.56 -9.81
CA ILE A 25 17.13 11.65 -8.64
C ILE A 25 16.15 12.11 -7.53
N SER A 26 15.62 13.33 -7.59
CA SER A 26 14.73 13.87 -6.54
C SER A 26 13.25 13.47 -6.67
N ALA A 27 12.85 12.72 -7.70
CA ALA A 27 11.44 12.49 -8.03
C ALA A 27 10.90 11.08 -7.71
N CYS A 28 11.64 10.24 -6.98
CA CYS A 28 11.18 8.88 -6.63
C CYS A 28 11.44 8.48 -5.16
N ALA A 29 11.62 9.45 -4.26
CA ALA A 29 11.31 9.21 -2.86
C ALA A 29 9.82 9.49 -2.69
N THR A 30 8.97 8.49 -2.90
CA THR A 30 7.55 8.61 -2.52
C THR A 30 7.53 8.94 -1.03
N VAL A 31 7.15 10.18 -0.70
CA VAL A 31 7.04 10.61 0.69
C VAL A 31 5.97 9.74 1.32
N ARG A 32 6.36 8.92 2.32
CA ARG A 32 5.40 8.12 3.08
C ARG A 32 4.49 9.04 3.88
N PRO A 33 3.19 8.77 3.96
CA PRO A 33 2.28 9.56 4.77
C PRO A 33 2.65 9.44 6.25
N THR A 34 2.25 10.42 7.05
CA THR A 34 2.26 10.25 8.50
C THR A 34 1.16 9.27 8.92
N VAL A 35 1.28 8.66 10.11
CA VAL A 35 0.23 7.81 10.68
C VAL A 35 -1.13 8.52 10.70
N ALA A 36 -1.15 9.80 11.07
CA ALA A 36 -2.38 10.60 11.12
C ALA A 36 -3.05 10.81 9.75
N GLU A 37 -2.27 10.85 8.66
CA GLU A 37 -2.80 10.98 7.31
C GLU A 37 -3.30 9.64 6.74
N TRP A 38 -2.64 8.53 7.10
CA TRP A 38 -2.91 7.21 6.55
C TRP A 38 -3.98 6.41 7.33
N GLN A 39 -3.94 6.48 8.66
CA GLN A 39 -4.79 5.68 9.55
C GLN A 39 -6.30 5.80 9.26
N PRO A 40 -6.86 6.98 8.90
CA PRO A 40 -8.27 7.07 8.54
C PRO A 40 -8.68 6.21 7.34
N ALA A 41 -7.80 6.06 6.34
CA ALA A 41 -8.07 5.20 5.18
C ALA A 41 -8.05 3.72 5.57
N TRP A 42 -7.07 3.32 6.40
CA TRP A 42 -6.99 1.98 6.98
C TRP A 42 -8.22 1.62 7.80
N GLU A 43 -8.65 2.50 8.71
CA GLU A 43 -9.85 2.32 9.55
C GLU A 43 -11.13 2.28 8.71
N ALA A 44 -11.21 3.07 7.63
CA ALA A 44 -12.37 3.06 6.74
C ALA A 44 -12.53 1.73 6.00
N ILE A 45 -11.42 1.12 5.56
CA ILE A 45 -11.45 -0.14 4.80
C ILE A 45 -11.68 -1.33 5.74
N THR A 46 -10.93 -1.42 6.84
CA THR A 46 -11.12 -2.47 7.86
C THR A 46 -12.54 -2.39 8.45
N GLY A 47 -13.02 -1.19 8.76
CA GLY A 47 -14.37 -0.95 9.27
C GLY A 47 -15.50 -1.22 8.27
N ALA A 48 -15.21 -1.32 6.97
CA ALA A 48 -16.19 -1.71 5.95
C ALA A 48 -16.47 -3.22 5.94
N ILE A 49 -15.60 -4.03 6.55
CA ILE A 49 -15.76 -5.48 6.66
C ILE A 49 -16.67 -5.80 7.86
N PRO A 50 -17.86 -6.38 7.66
CA PRO A 50 -18.72 -6.75 8.77
C PRO A 50 -18.08 -7.91 9.57
N PRO A 51 -18.31 -8.00 10.89
CA PRO A 51 -17.71 -9.04 11.71
C PRO A 51 -18.21 -10.43 11.29
N LEU A 52 -17.36 -11.45 11.43
CA LEU A 52 -17.68 -12.83 11.07
C LEU A 52 -18.97 -13.34 11.72
N SER A 53 -19.25 -12.94 12.97
CA SER A 53 -20.49 -13.29 13.68
C SER A 53 -21.76 -12.82 12.98
N THR A 54 -21.67 -11.80 12.13
CA THR A 54 -22.77 -11.24 11.35
C THR A 54 -22.88 -11.88 9.98
N VAL A 55 -21.75 -12.23 9.36
CA VAL A 55 -21.67 -12.74 7.99
C VAL A 55 -21.83 -14.26 7.93
N GLY A 56 -21.22 -14.97 8.89
CA GLY A 56 -21.09 -16.42 8.91
C GLY A 56 -20.11 -16.98 7.88
N GLU A 57 -19.96 -18.31 7.85
CA GLU A 57 -19.07 -19.03 6.91
C GLU A 57 -19.55 -18.99 5.45
N ASN A 58 -20.83 -18.71 5.23
CA ASN A 58 -21.43 -18.70 3.90
C ASN A 58 -22.18 -17.36 3.69
N PRO A 59 -21.43 -16.28 3.44
CA PRO A 59 -22.03 -14.98 3.18
C PRO A 59 -22.97 -15.03 1.97
N PRO A 60 -24.08 -14.29 1.96
CA PRO A 60 -24.81 -14.06 0.73
C PRO A 60 -23.95 -13.20 -0.23
N ARG A 61 -23.97 -13.54 -1.52
CA ARG A 61 -23.14 -12.86 -2.55
C ARG A 61 -23.19 -11.32 -2.51
N PRO A 62 -24.34 -10.64 -2.31
CA PRO A 62 -24.39 -9.19 -2.20
C PRO A 62 -23.67 -8.58 -0.99
N VAL A 63 -23.34 -9.37 0.04
CA VAL A 63 -22.47 -8.92 1.15
C VAL A 63 -21.03 -8.93 0.66
N CYS A 64 -20.59 -10.01 0.02
CA CYS A 64 -19.24 -10.12 -0.54
C CYS A 64 -18.93 -9.07 -1.59
N ASP A 65 -19.82 -8.86 -2.56
CA ASP A 65 -19.59 -7.87 -3.63
C ASP A 65 -19.44 -6.45 -3.07
N ARG A 66 -20.14 -6.13 -1.98
CA ARG A 66 -20.04 -4.83 -1.30
C ARG A 66 -18.70 -4.66 -0.60
N VAL A 67 -18.25 -5.68 0.13
CA VAL A 67 -16.96 -5.64 0.83
C VAL A 67 -15.82 -5.58 -0.18
N LEU A 68 -15.87 -6.43 -1.20
CA LEU A 68 -14.88 -6.43 -2.28
C LEU A 68 -14.80 -5.08 -2.99
N ALA A 69 -15.94 -4.43 -3.25
CA ALA A 69 -15.96 -3.08 -3.82
C ALA A 69 -15.32 -2.05 -2.90
N ALA A 70 -15.54 -2.13 -1.58
CA ALA A 70 -14.92 -1.23 -0.61
C ALA A 70 -13.40 -1.42 -0.57
N VAL A 71 -12.91 -2.66 -0.50
CA VAL A 71 -11.48 -3.00 -0.51
C VAL A 71 -10.81 -2.49 -1.78
N ARG A 72 -11.36 -2.80 -2.97
CA ARG A 72 -10.80 -2.37 -4.26
C ARG A 72 -10.79 -0.86 -4.47
N THR A 73 -11.79 -0.16 -3.93
CA THR A 73 -11.87 1.30 -4.05
C THR A 73 -10.85 1.97 -3.13
N GLY A 74 -10.67 1.45 -1.92
CA GLY A 74 -9.80 2.06 -0.91
C GLY A 74 -8.33 1.63 -0.99
N GLN A 75 -8.00 0.51 -1.66
CA GLN A 75 -6.64 -0.03 -1.70
C GLN A 75 -5.58 0.99 -2.17
N ALA A 76 -5.93 1.87 -3.11
CA ALA A 76 -5.00 2.88 -3.62
C ALA A 76 -4.55 3.88 -2.55
N ASP A 77 -5.40 4.14 -1.54
CA ASP A 77 -5.12 5.07 -0.44
C ASP A 77 -4.28 4.41 0.67
N LEU A 78 -4.08 3.09 0.62
CA LEU A 78 -3.27 2.35 1.59
C LEU A 78 -1.77 2.37 1.27
N PHE A 79 -1.36 2.77 0.06
CA PHE A 79 0.04 2.71 -0.36
C PHE A 79 0.57 4.07 -0.87
N PRO A 80 1.78 4.48 -0.43
CA PRO A 80 2.66 3.78 0.50
C PRO A 80 2.13 3.84 1.94
N THR A 81 2.49 2.85 2.77
CA THR A 81 2.19 2.87 4.21
C THR A 81 3.12 3.86 4.94
N PRO A 82 2.76 4.31 6.16
CA PRO A 82 3.57 5.25 6.93
C PRO A 82 4.94 4.70 7.34
N ASP A 83 5.05 3.38 7.55
CA ASP A 83 6.31 2.71 7.89
C ASP A 83 6.54 1.49 6.99
N ILE A 84 7.75 1.34 6.46
CA ILE A 84 8.12 0.23 5.58
C ILE A 84 7.90 -1.15 6.21
N ALA A 85 7.94 -1.26 7.54
CA ALA A 85 7.75 -2.50 8.27
C ALA A 85 6.35 -3.10 8.09
N ILE A 86 5.35 -2.32 7.68
CA ILE A 86 3.97 -2.78 7.47
C ILE A 86 3.54 -2.82 6.00
N ASP A 87 4.42 -2.51 5.04
CA ASP A 87 4.07 -2.55 3.61
C ASP A 87 3.56 -3.93 3.19
N ASP A 88 4.32 -4.98 3.50
CA ASP A 88 3.94 -6.35 3.16
C ASP A 88 2.74 -6.82 3.98
N THR A 89 2.65 -6.44 5.27
CA THR A 89 1.52 -6.79 6.15
C THR A 89 0.20 -6.23 5.63
N VAL A 90 0.16 -4.95 5.22
CA VAL A 90 -1.04 -4.33 4.64
C VAL A 90 -1.36 -4.95 3.28
N LYS A 91 -0.35 -5.27 2.48
CA LYS A 91 -0.53 -5.93 1.19
C LYS A 91 -1.14 -7.33 1.34
N ASP A 92 -0.61 -8.14 2.24
CA ASP A 92 -1.11 -9.49 2.52
C ASP A 92 -2.55 -9.43 3.05
N TRP A 93 -2.85 -8.45 3.92
CA TRP A 93 -4.22 -8.25 4.40
C TRP A 93 -5.19 -7.95 3.26
N VAL A 94 -4.81 -7.05 2.33
CA VAL A 94 -5.63 -6.73 1.16
C VAL A 94 -5.83 -7.95 0.27
N THR A 95 -4.77 -8.73 0.01
CA THR A 95 -4.86 -9.95 -0.80
C THR A 95 -5.83 -10.96 -0.20
N ILE A 96 -5.70 -11.27 1.10
CA ILE A 96 -6.60 -12.19 1.79
C ILE A 96 -8.06 -11.70 1.75
N ALA A 97 -8.27 -10.41 2.00
CA ALA A 97 -9.59 -9.81 1.93
C ALA A 97 -10.18 -9.94 0.52
N GLU A 98 -9.41 -9.56 -0.51
CA GLU A 98 -9.88 -9.66 -1.89
C GLU A 98 -10.22 -11.09 -2.29
N ASP A 99 -9.37 -12.06 -1.98
CA ASP A 99 -9.57 -13.45 -2.36
C ASP A 99 -10.79 -14.07 -1.65
N ALA A 100 -10.90 -13.87 -0.33
CA ALA A 100 -12.02 -14.39 0.46
C ALA A 100 -13.37 -13.85 -0.03
N PHE A 101 -13.46 -12.54 -0.30
CA PHE A 101 -14.70 -11.91 -0.76
C PHE A 101 -14.94 -12.03 -2.27
N PHE A 102 -13.91 -12.30 -3.07
CA PHE A 102 -14.07 -12.58 -4.49
C PHE A 102 -14.67 -13.97 -4.73
N GLU A 103 -14.14 -15.00 -4.07
CA GLU A 103 -14.62 -16.38 -4.19
C GLU A 103 -15.99 -16.56 -3.50
N CYS A 104 -16.08 -16.18 -2.22
CA CYS A 104 -17.33 -16.11 -1.43
C CYS A 104 -18.26 -17.35 -1.52
N PRO A 105 -18.02 -18.39 -0.70
CA PRO A 105 -16.90 -18.55 0.24
C PRO A 105 -15.59 -18.89 -0.51
N PRO A 106 -14.41 -18.70 0.12
CA PRO A 106 -13.16 -19.20 -0.44
C PRO A 106 -13.24 -20.72 -0.59
N ASP A 107 -12.76 -21.21 -1.73
CA ASP A 107 -12.70 -22.62 -2.14
C ASP A 107 -11.27 -23.00 -2.54
N ASN A 108 -10.28 -22.26 -2.04
CA ASN A 108 -8.86 -22.49 -2.31
C ASN A 108 -8.11 -23.02 -1.07
N ASP A 109 -7.09 -23.83 -1.33
CA ASP A 109 -6.27 -24.47 -0.30
C ASP A 109 -5.42 -23.46 0.50
N GLU A 110 -5.29 -22.22 0.02
CA GLU A 110 -4.43 -21.19 0.62
C GLU A 110 -5.10 -20.49 1.81
N ILE A 111 -6.40 -20.17 1.68
CA ILE A 111 -7.17 -19.49 2.73
C ILE A 111 -7.97 -20.49 3.57
N GLY A 112 -8.37 -21.62 3.01
CA GLY A 112 -9.18 -22.62 3.72
C GLY A 112 -10.64 -22.18 3.86
N SER A 113 -11.00 -21.52 4.97
CA SER A 113 -12.38 -21.11 5.30
C SER A 113 -12.55 -19.60 5.48
N PHE A 114 -13.80 -19.11 5.55
CA PHE A 114 -14.07 -17.70 5.89
C PHE A 114 -13.56 -17.37 7.30
N SER A 115 -13.74 -18.30 8.25
CA SER A 115 -13.16 -18.19 9.59
C SER A 115 -11.64 -17.99 9.57
N ASP A 116 -10.93 -18.78 8.77
CA ASP A 116 -9.47 -18.73 8.67
C ASP A 116 -9.01 -17.40 8.04
N ALA A 117 -9.69 -16.95 6.99
CA ALA A 117 -9.46 -15.62 6.39
C ALA A 117 -9.60 -14.49 7.42
N TYR A 118 -10.68 -14.51 8.21
CA TYR A 118 -10.92 -13.51 9.25
C TYR A 118 -9.88 -13.57 10.37
N ALA A 119 -9.48 -14.77 10.79
CA ALA A 119 -8.47 -14.94 11.82
C ALA A 119 -7.13 -14.37 11.38
N GLU A 120 -6.77 -14.57 10.11
CA GLU A 120 -5.52 -14.07 9.54
C GLU A 120 -5.55 -12.56 9.30
N MET A 121 -6.64 -12.02 8.75
CA MET A 121 -6.84 -10.56 8.66
C MET A 121 -6.71 -9.89 10.03
N LEU A 122 -7.33 -10.45 11.08
CA LEU A 122 -7.22 -9.91 12.44
C LEU A 122 -5.82 -10.06 13.04
N ARG A 123 -5.04 -11.07 12.65
CA ARG A 123 -3.62 -11.19 13.03
C ARG A 123 -2.82 -10.04 12.42
N LEU A 124 -2.99 -9.81 11.11
CA LEU A 124 -2.31 -8.75 10.37
C LEU A 124 -2.70 -7.34 10.85
N GLU A 125 -3.99 -7.11 11.15
CA GLU A 125 -4.45 -5.85 11.74
C GLU A 125 -3.76 -5.52 13.06
N ARG A 126 -3.53 -6.53 13.91
CA ARG A 126 -2.79 -6.35 15.16
C ARG A 126 -1.30 -6.05 14.93
N GLU A 127 -0.70 -6.61 13.89
CA GLU A 127 0.68 -6.30 13.51
C GLU A 127 0.83 -4.86 13.02
N VAL A 128 -0.13 -4.39 12.23
CA VAL A 128 -0.23 -2.97 11.85
C VAL A 128 -0.36 -2.09 13.10
N GLU A 129 -1.32 -2.39 13.98
CA GLU A 129 -1.55 -1.61 15.21
C GLU A 129 -0.29 -1.49 16.07
N LEU A 130 0.47 -2.58 16.24
CA LEU A 130 1.72 -2.57 17.02
C LEU A 130 2.74 -1.57 16.46
N VAL A 131 2.90 -1.50 15.14
CA VAL A 131 3.83 -0.55 14.51
C VAL A 131 3.31 0.88 14.65
N LEU A 132 2.02 1.12 14.39
CA LEU A 132 1.43 2.45 14.51
C LEU A 132 1.58 3.03 15.92
N VAL A 133 1.45 2.23 16.97
CA VAL A 133 1.64 2.67 18.36
C VAL A 133 3.10 3.00 18.67
N MET A 134 4.05 2.25 18.10
CA MET A 134 5.48 2.48 18.29
C MET A 134 5.97 3.79 17.64
N ASP A 135 5.34 4.18 16.53
CA ASP A 135 5.73 5.35 15.75
C ASP A 135 5.07 6.67 16.18
N GLN A 136 4.13 6.64 17.12
CA GLN A 136 3.54 7.87 17.65
C GLN A 136 4.52 8.63 18.55
N PRO A 137 4.74 9.95 18.31
CA PRO A 137 5.57 10.76 19.20
C PRO A 137 4.92 10.87 20.58
N LYS A 138 5.72 10.60 21.63
CA LYS A 138 5.31 10.74 23.04
C LYS A 138 5.01 12.18 23.44
#